data_AF-A0A0F8YAZ6-F1
#
_entry.id   AF-A0A0F8YAZ6-F1
#
_cell.length_a   1.000
_cell.length_b   1.000
_cell.length_c   1.000
_cell.angle_alpha   90.00
_cell.angle_beta   90.00
_cell.angle_gamma   90.00
#
_symmetry.space_group_name_H-M   'P 1'
#
loop_
_entity.id
_entity.type
_entity.pdbx_description
1 polymer ?
#
loop_
_entity_poly.entity_id
_entity_poly.type
_entity_poly.pdbx_seq_one_letter_code
_entity_poly.pdbx_strand_id
1 'polypeptide(L)'
;MVGTVSDETKREEAMGLLLQLHGQAQYALFVGSLLVLALTGLPQKFNSLGLSRWLMDSVGGIETLRLIHHIAGGVLIFSGLYHLALVLVAVLIFKVMTPLQMIPDGRDFRDAVQMVRYFLGLRRERVAFERPSYFQKFDHWVIVWSLALMGASGLIALFPVRAARLVSGEAVLAALQVHSDSAPLVVAWVLIVHLIYASLAPALFSHRAAILSGKTPRAGQAVPAAPEPAPGATAAAAAGDPD
;
A
#
# COMPACT_ATOMS: atom_id res chain seq x y z
N MET A 1 25.06 -18.32 -37.08
CA MET A 1 23.75 -17.92 -36.52
C MET A 1 23.69 -17.97 -34.98
N VAL A 2 24.82 -17.84 -34.26
CA VAL A 2 24.85 -17.96 -32.77
C VAL A 2 24.86 -16.59 -32.05
N GLY A 3 25.17 -15.49 -32.75
CA GLY A 3 25.25 -14.15 -32.14
C GLY A 3 23.89 -13.47 -31.87
N THR A 4 22.85 -13.80 -32.64
CA THR A 4 21.55 -13.08 -32.57
C THR A 4 20.73 -13.44 -31.33
N VAL A 5 20.80 -14.70 -30.87
CA VAL A 5 20.07 -15.16 -29.68
C VAL A 5 20.62 -14.52 -28.39
N SER A 6 21.95 -14.32 -28.32
CA SER A 6 22.61 -13.66 -27.18
C SER A 6 22.22 -12.19 -27.06
N ASP A 7 22.12 -11.48 -28.19
CA ASP A 7 21.73 -10.06 -28.21
C ASP A 7 20.23 -9.86 -27.92
N GLU A 8 19.37 -10.80 -28.34
CA GLU A 8 17.93 -10.77 -28.04
C GLU A 8 17.67 -11.01 -26.55
N THR A 9 18.29 -12.01 -25.93
CA THR A 9 18.19 -12.27 -24.48
C THR A 9 18.67 -11.07 -23.66
N LYS A 10 19.81 -10.46 -24.02
CA LYS A 10 20.32 -9.26 -23.32
C LYS A 10 19.34 -8.08 -23.43
N ARG A 11 18.68 -7.92 -24.58
CA ARG A 11 17.69 -6.86 -24.78
C ARG A 11 16.43 -7.10 -23.97
N GLU A 12 15.96 -8.34 -23.86
CA GLU A 12 14.83 -8.71 -23.00
C GLU A 12 15.13 -8.49 -21.52
N GLU A 13 16.31 -8.90 -21.06
CA GLU A 13 16.76 -8.66 -19.69
C GLU A 13 16.89 -7.17 -19.38
N ALA A 14 17.50 -6.39 -20.27
CA ALA A 14 17.60 -4.94 -20.12
C ALA A 14 16.21 -4.28 -20.08
N MET A 15 15.29 -4.68 -20.96
CA MET A 15 13.92 -4.18 -20.97
C MET A 15 13.18 -4.55 -19.67
N GLY A 16 13.33 -5.78 -19.19
CA GLY A 16 12.77 -6.23 -17.92
C GLY A 16 13.30 -5.42 -16.73
N LEU A 17 14.60 -5.14 -16.69
CA LEU A 17 15.22 -4.32 -15.66
C LEU A 17 14.70 -2.88 -15.69
N LEU A 18 14.59 -2.28 -16.88
CA LEU A 18 14.05 -0.93 -17.05
C LEU A 18 12.61 -0.83 -16.54
N LEU A 19 11.77 -1.82 -16.83
CA LEU A 19 10.39 -1.88 -16.34
C LEU A 19 10.32 -2.00 -14.82
N GLN A 20 11.22 -2.79 -14.21
CA GLN A 20 11.30 -2.92 -12.75
C GLN A 20 11.73 -1.61 -12.08
N LEU A 21 12.80 -0.99 -12.59
CA LEU A 21 13.31 0.29 -12.09
C LEU A 21 12.24 1.38 -12.22
N HIS A 22 11.53 1.38 -13.34
CA HIS A 22 10.42 2.28 -13.58
C HIS A 22 9.32 2.14 -12.52
N GLY A 23 8.88 0.91 -12.24
CA GLY A 23 7.86 0.64 -11.22
C GLY A 23 8.32 1.02 -9.81
N GLN A 24 9.59 0.75 -9.46
CA GLN A 24 10.18 1.16 -8.18
C GLN A 24 10.25 2.68 -8.04
N ALA A 25 10.63 3.39 -9.11
CA ALA A 25 10.68 4.85 -9.13
C ALA A 25 9.28 5.47 -8.99
N GLN A 26 8.27 4.92 -9.67
CA GLN A 26 6.89 5.36 -9.50
C GLN A 26 6.41 5.19 -8.06
N TYR A 27 6.66 4.02 -7.45
CA TYR A 27 6.29 3.75 -6.07
C TYR A 27 7.02 4.67 -5.09
N ALA A 28 8.32 4.87 -5.27
CA ALA A 28 9.12 5.77 -4.42
C ALA A 28 8.63 7.23 -4.53
N LEU A 29 8.29 7.68 -5.74
CA LEU A 29 7.72 9.01 -5.97
C LEU A 29 6.36 9.15 -5.29
N PHE A 30 5.50 8.14 -5.40
CA PHE A 30 4.17 8.11 -4.78
C PHE A 30 4.26 8.18 -3.26
N VAL A 31 5.01 7.26 -2.64
CA VAL A 31 5.19 7.23 -1.17
C VAL A 31 5.91 8.48 -0.67
N GLY A 32 6.96 8.91 -1.35
CA GLY A 32 7.69 10.13 -1.00
C GLY A 32 6.79 11.36 -1.00
N SER A 33 5.94 11.51 -2.02
CA SER A 33 4.99 12.63 -2.11
C SER A 33 3.95 12.56 -1.00
N LEU A 34 3.43 11.37 -0.66
CA LEU A 34 2.51 11.19 0.47
C LEU A 34 3.14 11.57 1.81
N LEU A 35 4.40 11.19 2.04
CA LEU A 35 5.11 11.55 3.26
C LEU A 35 5.31 13.07 3.37
N VAL A 36 5.69 13.73 2.28
CA VAL A 36 5.80 15.20 2.25
C VAL A 36 4.43 15.85 2.51
N LEU A 37 3.36 15.35 1.90
CA LEU A 37 1.99 15.83 2.12
C LEU A 37 1.55 15.63 3.58
N ALA A 38 1.89 14.51 4.21
CA ALA A 38 1.61 14.25 5.62
C ALA A 38 2.37 15.22 6.53
N LEU A 39 3.68 15.39 6.30
CA LEU A 39 4.55 16.27 7.08
C LEU A 39 4.20 17.74 6.93
N THR A 40 3.66 18.15 5.78
CA THR A 40 3.24 19.54 5.55
C THR A 40 1.77 19.79 5.89
N GLY A 41 0.89 18.81 5.71
CA GLY A 41 -0.56 18.95 5.93
C GLY A 41 -0.98 18.81 7.40
N LEU A 42 -0.41 17.85 8.13
CA LEU A 42 -0.76 17.64 9.53
C LEU A 42 -0.44 18.85 10.42
N PRO A 43 0.70 19.56 10.28
CA PRO A 43 0.95 20.76 11.06
C PRO A 43 -0.01 21.92 10.74
N GLN A 44 -0.51 22.00 9.50
CA GLN A 44 -1.50 23.01 9.13
C GLN A 44 -2.85 22.75 9.81
N LYS A 45 -3.28 21.49 9.87
CA LYS A 45 -4.51 21.10 10.58
C LYS A 45 -4.37 21.27 12.10
N PHE A 46 -3.26 20.80 12.68
CA PHE A 46 -3.04 20.79 14.13
C PHE A 46 -2.10 21.91 14.59
N ASN A 47 -2.33 23.13 14.11
CA ASN A 47 -1.46 24.29 14.35
C ASN A 47 -1.32 24.70 15.83
N SER A 48 -2.17 24.20 16.72
CA SER A 48 -2.10 24.46 18.16
C SER A 48 -1.03 23.60 18.87
N LEU A 49 -0.63 22.46 18.29
CA LEU A 49 0.37 21.58 18.87
C LEU A 49 1.77 22.23 18.80
N GLY A 50 2.56 22.08 19.88
CA GLY A 50 3.92 22.62 19.94
C GLY A 50 4.84 22.05 18.85
N LEU A 51 4.73 20.75 18.56
CA LEU A 51 5.47 20.09 17.48
C LEU A 51 5.10 20.64 16.09
N SER A 52 3.81 20.91 15.86
CA SER A 52 3.33 21.46 14.58
C SER A 52 3.83 22.88 14.35
N ARG A 53 3.84 23.71 15.40
CA ARG A 53 4.44 25.06 15.36
C ARG A 53 5.94 24.99 15.11
N TRP A 54 6.66 24.18 15.87
CA TRP A 54 8.10 23.99 15.68
C TRP A 54 8.44 23.56 14.26
N LEU A 55 7.69 22.60 13.71
CA LEU A 55 7.93 22.13 12.34
C LEU A 55 7.65 23.24 11.32
N MET A 56 6.52 23.94 11.45
CA MET A 56 6.14 25.06 10.58
C MET A 56 7.19 26.19 10.60
N ASP A 57 7.68 26.57 11.77
CA ASP A 57 8.70 27.60 11.94
C ASP A 57 10.06 27.16 11.36
N SER A 58 10.41 25.88 11.51
CA SER A 58 11.67 25.32 11.01
C SER A 58 11.78 25.33 9.49
N VAL A 59 10.67 25.28 8.76
CA VAL A 59 10.65 25.33 7.28
C VAL A 59 10.43 26.75 6.74
N GLY A 60 10.45 27.78 7.58
CA GLY A 60 10.27 29.17 7.18
C GLY A 60 8.81 29.63 7.13
N GLY A 61 7.95 29.05 7.97
CA GLY A 61 6.57 29.52 8.21
C GLY A 61 5.48 28.82 7.39
N ILE A 62 4.24 29.23 7.64
CA ILE A 62 3.03 28.61 7.07
C ILE A 62 2.95 28.77 5.55
N GLU A 63 3.43 29.89 4.99
CA GLU A 63 3.48 30.14 3.55
C GLU A 63 4.34 29.10 2.83
N THR A 64 5.56 28.88 3.32
CA THR A 64 6.50 27.92 2.74
C THR A 64 5.98 26.50 2.88
N LEU A 65 5.45 26.15 4.05
CA LEU A 65 4.87 24.83 4.31
C LEU A 65 3.71 24.51 3.35
N ARG A 66 2.83 25.48 3.13
CA ARG A 66 1.69 25.39 2.20
C ARG A 66 2.13 25.30 0.74
N LEU A 67 3.17 26.05 0.34
CA LEU A 67 3.74 25.93 -1.00
C LEU A 67 4.29 24.53 -1.25
N ILE A 68 5.07 23.99 -0.32
CA ILE A 68 5.60 22.62 -0.41
C ILE A 68 4.44 21.62 -0.50
N HIS A 69 3.38 21.79 0.30
CA HIS A 69 2.19 20.95 0.26
C HIS A 69 1.52 20.95 -1.12
N HIS A 70 1.33 22.13 -1.74
CA HIS A 70 0.74 22.24 -3.07
C HIS A 70 1.60 21.58 -4.16
N ILE A 71 2.92 21.79 -4.12
CA ILE A 71 3.84 21.17 -5.07
C ILE A 71 3.81 19.64 -4.93
N ALA A 72 3.92 19.13 -3.69
CA ALA A 72 3.83 17.70 -3.42
C ALA A 72 2.48 17.10 -3.83
N GLY A 73 1.38 17.83 -3.66
CA GLY A 73 0.05 17.45 -4.13
C GLY A 73 -0.02 17.33 -5.64
N GLY A 74 0.55 18.29 -6.37
CA GLY A 74 0.67 18.25 -7.82
C GLY A 74 1.49 17.04 -8.31
N VAL A 75 2.63 16.78 -7.67
CA VAL A 75 3.48 15.62 -7.97
C VAL A 75 2.74 14.30 -7.72
N LEU A 76 2.02 14.18 -6.60
CA LEU A 76 1.24 12.98 -6.28
C LEU A 76 0.11 12.74 -7.30
N ILE A 77 -0.63 13.78 -7.66
CA ILE A 77 -1.69 13.69 -8.68
C ILE A 77 -1.09 13.27 -10.02
N PHE A 78 0.01 13.88 -10.44
CA PHE A 78 0.70 13.52 -11.67
C PHE A 78 1.17 12.05 -11.66
N SER A 79 1.83 11.62 -10.57
CA SER A 79 2.29 10.24 -10.39
C SER A 79 1.13 9.24 -10.50
N GLY A 80 0.00 9.53 -9.86
CA GLY A 80 -1.21 8.70 -9.92
C GLY A 80 -1.83 8.63 -11.31
N LEU A 81 -1.99 9.77 -11.99
CA LEU A 81 -2.51 9.82 -13.36
C LEU A 81 -1.59 9.10 -14.35
N TYR A 82 -0.28 9.26 -14.18
CA TYR A 82 0.72 8.56 -14.98
C TYR A 82 0.63 7.04 -14.79
N HIS A 83 0.53 6.58 -13.54
CA HIS A 83 0.33 5.16 -13.24
C HIS A 83 -0.98 4.62 -13.84
N LEU A 84 -2.08 5.36 -13.69
CA LEU A 84 -3.37 4.99 -14.28
C LEU A 84 -3.29 4.89 -15.81
N ALA A 85 -2.62 5.84 -16.46
CA ALA A 85 -2.42 5.80 -17.91
C ALA A 85 -1.64 4.55 -18.35
N LEU A 86 -0.59 4.16 -17.62
CA LEU A 86 0.15 2.93 -17.92
C LEU A 86 -0.73 1.68 -17.77
N VAL A 87 -1.55 1.61 -16.72
CA VAL A 87 -2.49 0.50 -16.52
C VAL A 87 -3.52 0.45 -17.66
N LEU A 88 -4.07 1.59 -18.06
CA LEU A 88 -5.02 1.68 -19.17
C LEU A 88 -4.39 1.25 -20.49
N VAL A 89 -3.16 1.68 -20.78
CA VAL A 89 -2.42 1.25 -21.98
C VAL A 89 -2.16 -0.26 -21.93
N ALA A 90 -1.73 -0.80 -20.79
CA ALA A 90 -1.48 -2.23 -20.63
C ALA A 90 -2.75 -3.07 -20.89
N VAL A 91 -3.89 -2.64 -20.36
CA VAL A 91 -5.17 -3.36 -20.50
C VAL A 91 -5.81 -3.16 -21.87
N LEU A 92 -5.88 -1.93 -22.37
CA LEU A 92 -6.63 -1.60 -23.58
C LEU A 92 -5.85 -1.89 -24.86
N ILE A 93 -4.54 -1.58 -24.87
CA ILE A 93 -3.67 -1.70 -26.04
C ILE A 93 -2.96 -3.05 -26.02
N PHE A 94 -2.26 -3.37 -24.93
CA PHE A 94 -1.45 -4.61 -24.84
C PHE A 94 -2.24 -5.84 -24.37
N LYS A 95 -3.52 -5.68 -24.02
CA LYS A 95 -4.41 -6.76 -23.55
C LYS A 95 -3.83 -7.56 -22.37
N VAL A 96 -2.97 -6.94 -21.57
CA VAL A 96 -2.44 -7.53 -20.34
C VAL A 96 -3.53 -7.47 -19.28
N MET A 97 -4.09 -8.63 -18.93
CA MET A 97 -5.21 -8.72 -17.98
C MET A 97 -4.75 -8.79 -16.52
N THR A 98 -3.45 -8.87 -16.26
CA THR A 98 -2.88 -8.94 -14.90
C THR A 98 -3.36 -7.83 -13.97
N PRO A 99 -3.46 -6.55 -14.40
CA PRO A 99 -3.99 -5.48 -13.54
C PRO A 99 -5.45 -5.68 -13.14
N LEU A 100 -6.26 -6.37 -13.96
CA LEU A 100 -7.68 -6.63 -13.66
C LEU A 100 -7.87 -7.62 -12.50
N GLN A 101 -6.83 -8.40 -12.15
CA GLN A 101 -6.87 -9.28 -10.97
C GLN A 101 -6.97 -8.49 -9.66
N MET A 102 -6.67 -7.19 -9.66
CA MET A 102 -6.85 -6.31 -8.49
C MET A 102 -8.30 -5.84 -8.31
N ILE A 103 -9.21 -6.15 -9.24
CA ILE A 103 -10.63 -5.84 -9.09
C ILE A 103 -11.25 -6.81 -8.08
N PRO A 104 -11.93 -6.33 -7.02
CA PRO A 104 -12.59 -7.18 -6.04
C PRO A 104 -13.69 -7.99 -6.72
N ASP A 105 -13.75 -9.27 -6.40
CA ASP A 105 -14.79 -10.19 -6.87
C ASP A 105 -15.59 -10.78 -5.70
N GLY A 106 -16.65 -11.53 -6.00
CA GLY A 106 -17.50 -12.15 -4.98
C GLY A 106 -16.80 -13.23 -4.14
N ARG A 107 -15.61 -13.70 -4.53
CA ARG A 107 -14.77 -14.62 -3.73
C ARG A 107 -14.09 -13.86 -2.61
N ASP A 108 -13.60 -12.64 -2.88
CA ASP A 108 -12.95 -11.79 -1.86
C ASP A 108 -13.86 -11.54 -0.65
N PHE A 109 -15.16 -11.36 -0.87
CA PHE A 109 -16.13 -11.22 0.21
C PHE A 109 -16.28 -12.51 1.03
N ARG A 110 -16.31 -13.67 0.38
CA ARG A 110 -16.37 -14.96 1.09
C ARG A 110 -15.13 -15.19 1.92
N ASP A 111 -13.97 -14.86 1.38
CA ASP A 111 -12.67 -15.00 2.06
C ASP A 111 -12.58 -14.08 3.28
N ALA A 112 -13.08 -12.85 3.17
CA ALA A 112 -13.19 -11.92 4.30
C ALA A 112 -14.11 -12.47 5.41
N VAL A 113 -15.29 -12.98 5.06
CA VAL A 113 -16.22 -13.59 6.03
C VAL A 113 -15.62 -14.83 6.69
N GLN A 114 -14.92 -15.68 5.94
CA GLN A 114 -14.23 -16.84 6.50
C GLN A 114 -13.10 -16.44 7.43
N MET A 115 -12.38 -15.36 7.13
CA MET A 115 -11.34 -14.81 8.00
C MET A 115 -11.93 -14.27 9.31
N VAL A 116 -13.05 -13.56 9.26
CA VAL A 116 -13.76 -13.10 10.47
C VAL A 116 -14.20 -14.29 11.32
N ARG A 117 -14.75 -15.34 10.71
CA ARG A 117 -15.13 -16.58 11.43
C ARG A 117 -13.93 -17.28 12.07
N TYR A 118 -12.78 -17.27 11.41
CA TYR A 118 -11.53 -17.78 11.98
C TYR A 118 -11.09 -16.97 13.20
N PHE A 119 -11.09 -15.64 13.12
CA PHE A 119 -10.72 -14.78 14.27
C PHE A 119 -11.70 -14.88 15.45
N LEU A 120 -12.98 -15.12 15.17
CA LEU A 120 -14.00 -15.38 16.21
C LEU A 120 -13.94 -16.81 16.76
N GLY A 121 -12.96 -17.63 16.35
CA GLY A 121 -12.82 -19.02 16.81
C GLY A 121 -13.89 -19.98 16.28
N LEU A 122 -14.78 -19.50 15.40
CA LEU A 122 -15.84 -20.30 14.77
C LEU A 122 -15.31 -21.24 13.69
N ARG A 123 -14.04 -21.06 13.29
CA ARG A 123 -13.32 -21.94 12.37
C ARG A 123 -11.92 -22.22 12.91
N ARG A 124 -11.52 -23.49 12.96
CA ARG A 124 -10.19 -23.92 13.45
C ARG A 124 -9.07 -23.75 12.41
N GLU A 125 -9.40 -23.83 11.13
CA GLU A 125 -8.41 -23.76 10.04
C GLU A 125 -8.26 -22.36 9.47
N ARG A 126 -7.00 -21.95 9.27
CA ARG A 126 -6.61 -20.69 8.63
C ARG A 126 -6.97 -20.75 7.14
N VAL A 127 -7.62 -19.70 6.63
CA VAL A 127 -7.95 -19.57 5.20
C VAL A 127 -6.66 -19.48 4.38
N ALA A 128 -6.48 -20.38 3.42
CA ALA A 128 -5.42 -20.27 2.43
C ALA A 128 -5.87 -19.28 1.34
N PHE A 129 -5.17 -18.15 1.23
CA PHE A 129 -5.49 -17.14 0.22
C PHE A 129 -4.75 -17.42 -1.09
N GLU A 130 -5.45 -17.31 -2.20
CA GLU A 130 -4.82 -17.14 -3.50
C GLU A 130 -4.19 -15.72 -3.59
N ARG A 131 -3.14 -15.57 -4.40
CA ARG A 131 -2.49 -14.27 -4.63
C ARG A 131 -3.13 -13.60 -5.86
N PRO A 132 -3.53 -12.32 -5.82
CA PRO A 132 -3.49 -11.40 -4.67
C PRO A 132 -4.59 -11.68 -3.64
N SER A 133 -4.28 -11.53 -2.35
CA SER A 133 -5.25 -11.77 -1.27
C SER A 133 -6.33 -10.69 -1.24
N TYR A 134 -7.51 -11.01 -0.68
CA TYR A 134 -8.61 -10.05 -0.55
C TYR A 134 -8.17 -8.74 0.12
N PHE A 135 -7.27 -8.83 1.13
CA PHE A 135 -6.78 -7.67 1.86
C PHE A 135 -5.84 -6.80 1.02
N GLN A 136 -5.01 -7.40 0.16
CA GLN A 136 -4.16 -6.66 -0.78
C GLN A 136 -5.00 -5.88 -1.80
N LYS A 137 -6.06 -6.49 -2.32
CA LYS A 137 -7.02 -5.80 -3.21
C LYS A 137 -7.73 -4.69 -2.46
N PHE A 138 -8.19 -4.95 -1.24
CA PHE A 138 -8.86 -3.94 -0.40
C PHE A 138 -7.96 -2.72 -0.14
N ASP A 139 -6.73 -2.94 0.34
CA ASP A 139 -5.76 -1.88 0.57
C ASP A 139 -5.47 -1.08 -0.72
N HIS A 140 -5.29 -1.77 -1.86
CA HIS A 140 -5.12 -1.12 -3.16
C HIS A 140 -6.28 -0.17 -3.49
N TRP A 141 -7.53 -0.62 -3.34
CA TRP A 141 -8.70 0.22 -3.61
C TRP A 141 -8.88 1.35 -2.62
N VAL A 142 -8.57 1.13 -1.34
CA VAL A 142 -8.55 2.21 -0.34
C VAL A 142 -7.58 3.31 -0.77
N ILE A 143 -6.38 2.96 -1.25
CA ILE A 143 -5.40 3.93 -1.74
C ILE A 143 -5.89 4.65 -3.00
N VAL A 144 -6.47 3.93 -3.97
CA VAL A 144 -7.00 4.52 -5.21
C VAL A 144 -8.12 5.53 -4.92
N TRP A 145 -9.09 5.16 -4.08
CA TRP A 145 -10.18 6.05 -3.68
C TRP A 145 -9.69 7.22 -2.82
N SER A 146 -8.74 6.97 -1.92
CA SER A 146 -8.12 8.03 -1.12
C SER A 146 -7.42 9.06 -2.00
N LEU A 147 -6.69 8.61 -3.02
CA LEU A 147 -6.03 9.50 -3.98
C LEU A 147 -7.06 10.31 -4.77
N ALA A 148 -8.14 9.70 -5.24
CA ALA A 148 -9.20 10.41 -5.94
C ALA A 148 -9.88 11.47 -5.06
N LEU A 149 -10.24 11.10 -3.82
CA LEU A 149 -10.88 12.00 -2.85
C LEU A 149 -9.94 13.13 -2.44
N MET A 150 -8.70 12.83 -2.04
CA MET A 150 -7.71 13.83 -1.62
C MET A 150 -7.27 14.73 -2.78
N GLY A 151 -7.09 14.16 -3.97
CA GLY A 151 -6.73 14.90 -5.18
C GLY A 151 -7.83 15.87 -5.61
N ALA A 152 -9.08 15.41 -5.67
CA ALA A 152 -10.21 16.26 -6.06
C ALA A 152 -10.47 17.37 -5.03
N SER A 153 -10.56 17.01 -3.74
CA SER A 153 -10.78 17.98 -2.67
C SER A 153 -9.62 18.96 -2.50
N GLY A 154 -8.38 18.50 -2.70
CA GLY A 154 -7.18 19.35 -2.70
C GLY A 154 -7.15 20.33 -3.87
N LEU A 155 -7.58 19.90 -5.06
CA LEU A 155 -7.69 20.79 -6.23
C LEU A 155 -8.78 21.85 -6.04
N ILE A 156 -9.89 21.50 -5.41
CA ILE A 156 -10.93 22.45 -5.00
C ILE A 156 -10.37 23.46 -3.98
N ALA A 157 -9.63 22.99 -2.97
CA ALA A 157 -9.00 23.83 -1.97
C ALA A 157 -7.91 24.76 -2.55
N LEU A 158 -7.25 24.34 -3.64
CA LEU A 158 -6.25 25.14 -4.34
C LEU A 158 -6.89 26.30 -5.13
N PHE A 159 -8.09 26.12 -5.68
CA PHE A 159 -8.79 27.12 -6.49
C PHE A 159 -10.26 27.32 -6.09
N PRO A 160 -10.55 27.73 -4.83
CA PRO A 160 -11.92 27.71 -4.30
C PRO A 160 -12.88 28.63 -5.07
N VAL A 161 -12.41 29.80 -5.52
CA VAL A 161 -13.23 30.75 -6.30
C VAL A 161 -13.59 30.19 -7.68
N ARG A 162 -12.67 29.46 -8.33
CA ARG A 162 -12.96 28.81 -9.62
C ARG A 162 -13.86 27.60 -9.43
N ALA A 163 -13.60 26.80 -8.39
CA ALA A 163 -14.40 25.62 -8.05
C ALA A 163 -15.86 26.00 -7.72
N ALA A 164 -16.10 27.12 -7.03
CA ALA A 164 -17.44 27.59 -6.69
C ALA A 164 -18.32 27.86 -7.92
N ARG A 165 -17.71 28.16 -9.08
CA ARG A 165 -18.43 28.32 -10.36
C ARG A 165 -18.88 26.99 -10.97
N LEU A 166 -18.31 25.87 -10.54
CA LEU A 166 -18.57 24.53 -11.07
C LEU A 166 -19.49 23.71 -10.16
N VAL A 167 -19.28 23.73 -8.84
CA VAL A 167 -19.93 22.79 -7.91
C VAL A 167 -20.77 23.44 -6.81
N SER A 168 -20.96 24.77 -6.82
CA SER A 168 -21.58 25.61 -5.76
C SER A 168 -20.66 25.91 -4.55
N GLY A 169 -20.98 26.96 -3.80
CA GLY A 169 -20.20 27.37 -2.62
C GLY A 169 -20.27 26.37 -1.46
N GLU A 170 -21.42 25.75 -1.24
CA GLU A 170 -21.58 24.73 -0.19
C GLU A 170 -20.71 23.50 -0.45
N ALA A 171 -20.65 23.03 -1.70
CA ALA A 171 -19.80 21.91 -2.07
C ALA A 171 -18.31 22.23 -1.91
N VAL A 172 -17.89 23.49 -2.15
CA VAL A 172 -16.52 23.93 -1.89
C VAL A 172 -16.21 23.84 -0.40
N LEU A 173 -17.09 24.35 0.47
CA LEU A 173 -16.90 24.25 1.92
C LEU A 173 -16.86 22.79 2.39
N ALA A 174 -17.77 21.95 1.87
CA ALA A 174 -17.77 20.52 2.15
C ALA A 174 -16.46 19.85 1.70
N ALA A 175 -15.93 20.19 0.52
CA ALA A 175 -14.66 19.66 0.03
C ALA A 175 -13.47 20.08 0.91
N LEU A 176 -13.42 21.34 1.38
CA LEU A 176 -12.40 21.80 2.32
C LEU A 176 -12.46 21.02 3.64
N GLN A 177 -13.66 20.82 4.18
CA GLN A 177 -13.85 20.05 5.41
C GLN A 177 -13.44 18.58 5.21
N VAL A 178 -13.93 17.95 4.14
CA VAL A 178 -13.61 16.56 3.80
C VAL A 178 -12.10 16.40 3.64
N HIS A 179 -11.42 17.26 2.89
CA HIS A 179 -9.97 17.20 2.71
C HIS A 179 -9.23 17.23 4.06
N SER A 180 -9.62 18.17 4.92
CA SER A 180 -9.02 18.34 6.24
C SER A 180 -9.26 17.12 7.12
N ASP A 181 -10.48 16.59 7.18
CA ASP A 181 -10.87 15.50 8.08
C ASP A 181 -10.43 14.13 7.60
N SER A 182 -10.38 13.90 6.29
CA SER A 182 -9.87 12.66 5.71
C SER A 182 -8.34 12.58 5.74
N ALA A 183 -7.62 13.71 5.73
CA ALA A 183 -6.16 13.72 5.77
C ALA A 183 -5.54 12.84 6.88
N PRO A 184 -5.90 12.98 8.17
CA PRO A 184 -5.33 12.13 9.21
C PRO A 184 -5.71 10.65 9.04
N LEU A 185 -6.90 10.34 8.52
CA LEU A 185 -7.33 8.95 8.25
C LEU A 185 -6.51 8.32 7.13
N VAL A 186 -6.29 9.05 6.04
CA VAL A 186 -5.45 8.60 4.92
C VAL A 186 -4.01 8.42 5.37
N VAL A 187 -3.45 9.36 6.13
CA VAL A 187 -2.08 9.24 6.66
C VAL A 187 -1.97 8.04 7.59
N ALA A 188 -2.91 7.84 8.51
CA ALA A 188 -2.90 6.69 9.41
C ALA A 188 -2.99 5.37 8.64
N TRP A 189 -3.89 5.27 7.65
CA TRP A 189 -4.00 4.08 6.81
C TRP A 189 -2.71 3.79 6.05
N VAL A 190 -2.11 4.81 5.43
CA VAL A 190 -0.87 4.66 4.68
C VAL A 190 0.28 4.22 5.59
N LEU A 191 0.50 4.91 6.72
CA LEU A 191 1.64 4.63 7.59
C LEU A 191 1.53 3.30 8.33
N ILE A 192 0.33 2.92 8.75
CA ILE A 192 0.11 1.72 9.56
C ILE A 192 -0.18 0.53 8.67
N VAL A 193 -1.18 0.63 7.79
CA VAL A 193 -1.65 -0.54 7.04
C VAL A 193 -0.83 -0.71 5.77
N HIS A 194 -0.84 0.31 4.90
CA HIS A 194 -0.22 0.21 3.59
C HIS A 194 1.28 -0.07 3.70
N LEU A 195 2.02 0.70 4.50
CA LEU A 195 3.46 0.47 4.63
C LEU A 195 3.78 -0.86 5.29
N ILE A 196 3.04 -1.34 6.29
CA ILE A 196 3.30 -2.68 6.86
C ILE A 196 3.07 -3.76 5.81
N TYR A 197 1.97 -3.72 5.07
CA TYR A 197 1.68 -4.75 4.07
C TYR A 197 2.50 -4.60 2.78
N ALA A 198 2.91 -3.40 2.40
CA ALA A 198 3.70 -3.14 1.21
C ALA A 198 5.21 -3.32 1.45
N SER A 199 5.72 -3.03 2.66
CA SER A 199 7.17 -3.12 2.97
C SER A 199 7.56 -4.34 3.80
N LEU A 200 6.75 -4.77 4.78
CA LEU A 200 7.06 -5.94 5.61
C LEU A 200 6.55 -7.26 5.04
N ALA A 201 5.46 -7.26 4.25
CA ALA A 201 4.99 -8.50 3.63
C ALA A 201 6.01 -9.04 2.61
N PRO A 202 6.64 -8.23 1.74
CA PRO A 202 7.77 -8.72 0.95
C PRO A 202 8.85 -9.27 1.86
N ALA A 203 9.33 -8.60 2.90
CA ALA A 203 10.40 -9.12 3.76
C ALA A 203 10.06 -10.45 4.48
N LEU A 204 8.84 -10.60 5.01
CA LEU A 204 8.35 -11.82 5.66
C LEU A 204 8.03 -12.95 4.67
N PHE A 205 7.69 -12.61 3.42
CA PHE A 205 7.47 -13.54 2.32
C PHE A 205 8.65 -13.62 1.31
N SER A 206 9.78 -12.95 1.63
CA SER A 206 11.03 -12.81 0.87
C SER A 206 12.10 -13.72 1.47
N HIS A 207 11.70 -14.89 1.93
CA HIS A 207 12.50 -16.06 1.62
C HIS A 207 12.38 -16.36 0.11
N ARG A 208 12.90 -15.45 -0.72
CA ARG A 208 12.97 -15.53 -2.18
C ARG A 208 14.40 -15.40 -2.71
N ALA A 209 15.39 -15.72 -1.89
CA ALA A 209 16.66 -16.24 -2.40
C ALA A 209 16.48 -17.64 -3.07
N ALA A 210 15.35 -18.33 -2.83
CA ALA A 210 15.07 -19.64 -3.40
C ALA A 210 14.60 -19.63 -4.86
N ILE A 211 14.07 -18.50 -5.38
CA ILE A 211 13.55 -18.42 -6.76
C ILE A 211 14.68 -18.11 -7.78
N LEU A 212 15.77 -17.48 -7.33
CA LEU A 212 16.97 -17.24 -8.15
C LEU A 212 17.91 -18.45 -8.24
N SER A 213 17.62 -19.55 -7.55
CA SER A 213 18.42 -20.79 -7.58
C SER A 213 17.87 -21.87 -8.52
N GLY A 214 16.73 -21.64 -9.21
CA GLY A 214 16.16 -22.63 -10.13
C GLY A 214 15.68 -23.93 -9.48
N LYS A 215 15.49 -23.95 -8.15
CA LYS A 215 14.90 -25.08 -7.44
C LYS A 215 13.51 -24.68 -6.98
N THR A 216 12.48 -25.19 -7.65
CA THR A 216 11.11 -25.17 -7.11
C THR A 216 11.12 -25.83 -5.74
N PRO A 217 10.69 -25.17 -4.66
CA PRO A 217 10.35 -25.88 -3.44
C PRO A 217 9.23 -26.86 -3.80
N ARG A 218 9.49 -28.17 -3.63
CA ARG A 218 8.47 -29.21 -3.79
C ARG A 218 7.24 -28.79 -2.99
N ALA A 219 6.09 -28.70 -3.66
CA ALA A 219 4.80 -28.64 -3.00
C ALA A 219 4.71 -29.86 -2.07
N GLY A 220 4.63 -29.62 -0.75
CA GLY A 220 4.52 -30.69 0.24
C GLY A 220 5.50 -30.65 1.43
N GLN A 221 6.20 -29.55 1.72
CA GLN A 221 6.84 -29.42 3.03
C GLN A 221 5.88 -28.76 4.00
N ALA A 222 5.35 -29.58 4.91
CA ALA A 222 4.61 -29.14 6.07
C ALA A 222 5.41 -28.07 6.82
N VAL A 223 4.70 -27.07 7.34
CA VAL A 223 5.23 -26.21 8.41
C VAL A 223 5.87 -27.14 9.45
N PRO A 224 7.16 -27.01 9.79
CA PRO A 224 7.73 -27.82 10.86
C PRO A 224 6.88 -27.53 12.10
N ALA A 225 6.17 -28.57 12.56
CA ALA A 225 5.45 -28.51 13.81
C ALA A 225 6.43 -28.03 14.87
N ALA A 226 5.99 -27.09 15.72
CA ALA A 226 6.74 -26.77 16.92
C ALA A 226 7.11 -28.09 17.61
N PRO A 227 8.37 -28.28 18.05
CA PRO A 227 8.80 -29.55 18.61
C PRO A 227 7.84 -29.92 19.75
N GLU A 228 7.20 -31.09 19.62
CA GLU A 228 6.44 -31.66 20.72
C GLU A 228 7.37 -31.77 21.93
N PRO A 229 6.92 -31.38 23.14
CA PRO A 229 7.71 -31.62 24.33
C PRO A 229 8.00 -33.11 24.44
N ALA A 230 9.27 -33.45 24.63
CA ALA A 230 9.76 -34.82 24.60
C ALA A 230 8.90 -35.75 25.49
N PRO A 231 8.51 -36.93 25.00
CA PRO A 231 7.75 -37.90 25.78
C PRO A 231 8.63 -38.38 26.94
N GLY A 232 8.34 -37.86 28.13
CA GLY A 232 9.13 -38.09 29.34
C GLY A 232 9.13 -36.92 30.33
N ALA A 233 8.84 -35.69 29.88
CA ALA A 233 8.85 -34.52 30.77
C ALA A 233 7.62 -34.41 31.70
N THR A 234 6.57 -35.19 31.48
CA THR A 234 5.39 -35.26 32.37
C THR A 234 5.45 -36.38 33.42
N ALA A 235 6.47 -37.25 33.40
CA ALA A 235 6.61 -38.34 34.37
C ALA A 235 7.54 -38.02 35.56
N ALA A 236 8.31 -36.93 35.50
CA ALA A 236 9.23 -36.52 36.58
C ALA A 236 8.63 -35.43 37.52
N ALA A 237 7.44 -34.92 37.24
CA ALA A 237 6.75 -33.94 38.09
C ALA A 237 5.63 -34.55 38.97
N ALA A 238 5.45 -35.87 38.93
CA ALA A 238 4.41 -36.60 39.67
C ALA A 238 4.95 -37.70 40.61
N ALA A 239 6.27 -37.72 40.87
CA ALA A 239 6.90 -38.67 41.78
C ALA A 239 7.90 -37.92 42.68
N GLY A 240 7.38 -37.31 43.75
CA GLY A 240 8.18 -36.65 44.77
C GLY A 240 7.31 -35.81 45.71
N ASP A 241 6.46 -36.47 46.51
CA ASP A 241 6.45 -36.35 47.98
C ASP A 241 5.30 -37.18 48.59
N PRO A 242 5.60 -38.23 49.35
CA PRO A 242 4.78 -38.59 50.50
C PRO A 242 5.66 -38.63 51.76
N ASP A 243 5.68 -37.53 52.53
CA ASP A 243 5.52 -37.48 54.00
C ASP A 243 5.53 -36.03 54.51
#